data_AF-A0A8J7VQ61-F1
#
_entry.id   AF-A0A8J7VQ61-F1
#
_cell.length_a   1.000
_cell.length_b   1.000
_cell.length_c   1.000
_cell.angle_alpha   90.00
_cell.angle_beta   90.00
_cell.angle_gamma   90.00
#
_symmetry.space_group_name_H-M   'P 1'
#
loop_
_entity.id
_entity.type
_entity.pdbx_description
1 polymer ?
#
loop_
_entity_poly.entity_id
_entity_poly.type
_entity_poly.pdbx_seq_one_letter_code
_entity_poly.pdbx_strand_id
1 'polypeptide(L)'
;MSEDALTALAREAGISIDWRDAFDKPQRVAPDLLNAQGQDWGLTTFSARGLRASGFAGFRAMLRAAFAHAGGARIDHILGLKRLWLVPHGGGANDGAYVDYPFEDLRRLIALESHRHRAIAIGEDLGTIPEGFGDTLAADGILGIRVLWFERHWPRTFLMPWQWSDQAMATTTTHDLPTAAGWWRGQDIRHRERLGLSEDPVKEYAERRADAVALWETMDRAEIAAGAPPEDWDGHPFARACAATIAATPAPLALLPLEDVLGLVEQPNLPGPTDDGHPNWRRRLPADAAGIVATPIAQATLDALTQGRGRRSAS
;
A
#
# COMPACT_ATOMS: atom_id res chain seq x y z
N MET A 1 -25.52 0.93 -31.19
CA MET A 1 -24.84 2.24 -31.09
C MET A 1 -23.51 2.11 -31.81
N SER A 2 -23.09 3.08 -32.63
CA SER A 2 -21.76 3.01 -33.27
C SER A 2 -20.65 3.20 -32.23
N GLU A 3 -19.46 2.70 -32.53
CA GLU A 3 -18.27 2.81 -31.66
C GLU A 3 -17.90 4.28 -31.38
N ASP A 4 -18.07 5.16 -32.37
CA ASP A 4 -17.86 6.61 -32.23
C ASP A 4 -18.90 7.26 -31.30
N ALA A 5 -20.16 6.85 -31.38
CA ALA A 5 -21.21 7.36 -30.50
C ALA A 5 -21.02 6.86 -29.05
N LEU A 6 -20.59 5.61 -28.88
CA LEU A 6 -20.21 5.05 -27.57
C LEU A 6 -19.03 5.82 -26.97
N THR A 7 -18.00 6.08 -27.78
CA THR A 7 -16.81 6.85 -27.37
C THR A 7 -17.18 8.28 -26.97
N ALA A 8 -18.04 8.95 -27.74
CA ALA A 8 -18.49 10.31 -27.44
C ALA A 8 -19.28 10.37 -26.11
N LEU A 9 -20.21 9.43 -25.91
CA LEU A 9 -20.98 9.33 -24.67
C LEU A 9 -20.11 8.97 -23.46
N ALA A 10 -19.16 8.06 -23.64
CA ALA A 10 -18.21 7.70 -22.59
C ALA A 10 -17.34 8.90 -22.20
N ARG A 11 -16.80 9.66 -23.17
CA ARG A 11 -16.05 10.91 -22.91
C ARG A 11 -16.90 11.93 -22.17
N GLU A 12 -18.15 12.10 -22.59
CA GLU A 12 -19.07 13.01 -21.93
C GLU A 12 -19.28 12.59 -20.48
N ALA A 13 -19.57 11.31 -20.24
CA ALA A 13 -19.73 10.72 -18.91
C ALA A 13 -18.45 10.71 -18.06
N GLY A 14 -17.29 11.04 -18.65
CA GLY A 14 -15.99 10.97 -18.00
C GLY A 14 -15.46 9.55 -17.84
N ILE A 15 -15.98 8.59 -18.60
CA ILE A 15 -15.49 7.20 -18.62
C ILE A 15 -14.19 7.16 -19.44
N SER A 16 -13.15 6.52 -18.89
CA SER A 16 -11.88 6.34 -19.59
C SER A 16 -12.10 5.51 -20.86
N ILE A 17 -11.70 6.04 -22.03
CA ILE A 17 -11.90 5.38 -23.33
C ILE A 17 -10.93 4.22 -23.51
N ASP A 18 -9.67 4.42 -23.14
CA ASP A 18 -8.62 3.42 -23.17
C ASP A 18 -7.98 3.37 -21.78
N TRP A 19 -7.74 2.18 -21.24
CA TRP A 19 -7.05 1.98 -19.97
C TRP A 19 -6.21 0.70 -20.00
N ARG A 20 -5.45 0.47 -18.93
CA ARG A 20 -4.87 -0.85 -18.64
C ARG A 20 -5.53 -1.39 -17.39
N ASP A 21 -5.93 -2.66 -17.40
CA ASP A 21 -6.53 -3.31 -16.25
C ASP A 21 -5.49 -3.62 -15.16
N ALA A 22 -5.94 -4.26 -14.08
CA ALA A 22 -5.08 -4.63 -12.95
C ALA A 22 -3.92 -5.57 -13.33
N PHE A 23 -3.97 -6.22 -14.51
CA PHE A 23 -2.95 -7.14 -15.01
C PHE A 23 -2.13 -6.56 -16.17
N ASP A 24 -2.13 -5.23 -16.31
CA ASP A 24 -1.42 -4.49 -17.37
C ASP A 24 -1.93 -4.77 -18.80
N LYS A 25 -3.13 -5.37 -18.97
CA LYS A 25 -3.69 -5.60 -20.30
C LYS A 25 -4.39 -4.34 -20.82
N PRO A 26 -4.16 -3.93 -22.08
CA PRO A 26 -4.86 -2.79 -22.66
C PRO A 26 -6.35 -3.11 -22.81
N GLN A 27 -7.17 -2.18 -22.38
CA GLN A 27 -8.62 -2.21 -22.42
C GLN A 27 -9.14 -0.97 -23.12
N ARG A 28 -10.29 -1.11 -23.78
CA ARG A 28 -11.00 -0.02 -24.45
C ARG A 28 -12.48 -0.12 -24.14
N VAL A 29 -13.17 1.02 -24.06
CA VAL A 29 -14.62 1.01 -23.84
C VAL A 29 -15.30 0.24 -24.97
N ALA A 30 -15.89 -0.90 -24.64
CA ALA A 30 -16.64 -1.73 -25.57
C ALA A 30 -17.88 -2.32 -24.87
N PRO A 31 -18.92 -2.70 -25.61
CA PRO A 31 -20.18 -3.20 -25.04
C PRO A 31 -20.03 -4.43 -24.12
N ASP A 32 -18.96 -5.20 -24.30
CA ASP A 32 -18.66 -6.48 -23.67
C ASP A 32 -17.50 -6.41 -22.65
N LEU A 33 -16.85 -5.26 -22.51
CA LEU A 33 -15.63 -5.07 -21.71
C LEU A 33 -15.89 -4.70 -20.24
N LEU A 34 -16.73 -5.52 -19.60
CA LEU A 34 -17.06 -5.53 -18.18
C LEU A 34 -16.44 -6.76 -17.48
N ASN A 35 -15.19 -7.11 -17.79
CA ASN A 35 -14.56 -8.31 -17.23
C ASN A 35 -13.08 -8.10 -16.90
N ALA A 36 -12.84 -7.43 -15.78
CA ALA A 36 -11.69 -7.70 -14.93
C ALA A 36 -12.25 -7.93 -13.52
N GLN A 37 -11.71 -8.89 -12.77
CA GLN A 37 -12.10 -9.13 -11.38
C GLN A 37 -11.80 -7.85 -10.56
N GLY A 38 -12.77 -6.95 -10.50
CA GLY A 38 -12.74 -5.76 -9.69
C GLY A 38 -13.13 -6.08 -8.25
N GLN A 39 -12.81 -5.17 -7.34
CA GLN A 39 -13.40 -5.18 -6.00
C GLN A 39 -14.48 -4.11 -5.97
N ASP A 40 -15.67 -4.46 -5.46
CA ASP A 40 -16.67 -3.48 -5.05
C ASP A 40 -16.50 -3.22 -3.55
N TRP A 41 -16.08 -2.01 -3.20
CA TRP A 41 -15.86 -1.60 -1.82
C TRP A 41 -17.14 -1.12 -1.13
N GLY A 42 -18.27 -1.03 -1.83
CA GLY A 42 -19.55 -0.58 -1.27
C GLY A 42 -19.54 0.91 -0.84
N LEU A 43 -18.60 1.70 -1.37
CA LEU A 43 -18.44 3.11 -1.06
C LEU A 43 -19.08 3.99 -2.14
N THR A 44 -19.71 5.09 -1.72
CA THR A 44 -20.03 6.19 -2.63
C THR A 44 -18.84 7.12 -2.75
N THR A 45 -18.74 7.85 -3.86
CA THR A 45 -17.65 8.79 -4.12
C THR A 45 -18.18 10.13 -4.61
N PHE A 46 -17.31 11.13 -4.68
CA PHE A 46 -17.64 12.42 -5.26
C PHE A 46 -17.99 12.30 -6.75
N SER A 47 -18.98 13.05 -7.22
CA SER A 47 -19.12 13.26 -8.67
C SER A 47 -17.96 14.11 -9.18
N ALA A 48 -17.22 13.63 -10.18
CA ALA A 48 -16.14 14.39 -10.83
C ALA A 48 -16.63 15.75 -11.38
N ARG A 49 -17.84 15.78 -11.96
CA ARG A 49 -18.48 17.04 -12.40
C ARG A 49 -18.90 17.91 -11.21
N GLY A 50 -19.47 17.29 -10.17
CA GLY A 50 -19.87 17.98 -8.95
C GLY A 50 -18.70 18.66 -8.21
N LEU A 51 -17.52 18.02 -8.21
CA LEU A 51 -16.28 18.61 -7.69
C LEU A 51 -15.96 19.92 -8.39
N ARG A 52 -15.93 19.93 -9.72
CA ARG A 52 -15.66 21.16 -10.50
C ARG A 52 -16.73 22.22 -10.29
N ALA A 53 -18.01 21.84 -10.40
CA ALA A 53 -19.13 22.77 -10.28
C ALA A 53 -19.22 23.45 -8.91
N SER A 54 -18.79 22.76 -7.85
CA SER A 54 -18.78 23.29 -6.48
C SER A 54 -17.47 24.00 -6.10
N GLY A 55 -16.52 24.16 -7.03
CA GLY A 55 -15.19 24.70 -6.71
C GLY A 55 -14.45 23.85 -5.67
N PHE A 56 -14.65 22.53 -5.71
CA PHE A 56 -14.02 21.52 -4.85
C PHE A 56 -14.33 21.70 -3.36
N ALA A 57 -15.45 22.34 -3.00
CA ALA A 57 -15.76 22.72 -1.62
C ALA A 57 -15.72 21.51 -0.64
N GLY A 58 -16.36 20.40 -1.02
CA GLY A 58 -16.37 19.18 -0.19
C GLY A 58 -14.98 18.55 0.00
N PHE A 59 -14.20 18.46 -1.07
CA PHE A 59 -12.83 17.92 -1.02
C PHE A 59 -11.91 18.79 -0.17
N ARG A 60 -11.98 20.12 -0.32
CA ARG A 60 -11.21 21.06 0.51
C ARG A 60 -11.59 20.98 1.99
N ALA A 61 -12.88 20.84 2.29
CA ALA A 61 -13.34 20.66 3.67
C ALA A 61 -12.79 19.36 4.28
N MET A 62 -12.80 18.27 3.52
CA MET A 62 -12.21 16.98 3.93
C MET A 62 -10.71 17.10 4.21
N LEU A 63 -9.93 17.73 3.31
CA LEU A 63 -8.50 17.93 3.52
C LEU A 63 -8.20 18.77 4.76
N ARG A 64 -8.93 19.87 4.96
CA ARG A 64 -8.77 20.71 6.16
C ARG A 64 -9.06 19.94 7.43
N ALA A 65 -10.11 19.12 7.44
CA ALA A 65 -10.41 18.27 8.59
C ALA A 65 -9.31 17.25 8.85
N ALA A 66 -8.78 16.60 7.81
CA ALA A 66 -7.70 15.63 7.92
C ALA A 66 -6.40 16.25 8.44
N PHE A 67 -6.05 17.46 7.98
CA PHE A 67 -4.84 18.16 8.38
C PHE A 67 -4.97 19.02 9.65
N ALA A 68 -6.17 19.21 10.20
CA ALA A 68 -6.42 20.16 11.29
C ALA A 68 -5.59 19.91 12.55
N HIS A 69 -5.31 18.64 12.86
CA HIS A 69 -4.72 18.23 14.16
C HIS A 69 -3.59 17.21 14.02
N ALA A 70 -3.09 16.96 12.80
CA ALA A 70 -2.06 15.96 12.53
C ALA A 70 -0.87 16.60 11.81
N GLY A 71 0.34 16.08 12.08
CA GLY A 71 1.55 16.45 11.34
C GLY A 71 1.59 15.92 9.90
N GLY A 72 0.59 15.14 9.48
CA GLY A 72 0.46 14.63 8.13
C GLY A 72 -0.82 13.84 7.90
N ALA A 73 -1.10 13.52 6.64
CA ALA A 73 -2.20 12.67 6.22
C ALA A 73 -1.75 11.67 5.15
N ARG A 74 -2.22 10.42 5.28
CA ARG A 74 -2.14 9.41 4.23
C ARG A 74 -3.42 9.45 3.40
N ILE A 75 -3.29 9.64 2.09
CA ILE A 75 -4.37 9.56 1.12
C ILE A 75 -4.39 8.13 0.60
N ASP A 76 -5.40 7.38 1.05
CA ASP A 76 -5.66 6.02 0.60
C ASP A 76 -6.03 6.01 -0.89
N HIS A 77 -5.53 5.02 -1.62
CA HIS A 77 -5.74 4.85 -3.05
C HIS A 77 -5.58 6.15 -3.86
N ILE A 78 -4.39 6.75 -3.84
CA ILE A 78 -4.20 8.09 -4.43
C ILE A 78 -4.42 8.11 -5.95
N LEU A 79 -4.32 6.95 -6.61
CA LEU A 79 -4.71 6.79 -8.02
C LEU A 79 -6.19 7.13 -8.27
N GLY A 80 -7.04 6.99 -7.24
CA GLY A 80 -8.44 7.40 -7.24
C GLY A 80 -8.66 8.88 -7.56
N LEU A 81 -7.67 9.74 -7.33
CA LEU A 81 -7.72 11.14 -7.73
C LEU A 81 -7.61 11.32 -9.26
N LYS A 82 -7.08 10.32 -9.97
CA LYS A 82 -6.98 10.28 -11.43
C LYS A 82 -8.13 9.54 -12.07
N ARG A 83 -8.47 8.38 -11.55
CA ARG A 83 -9.60 7.57 -12.02
C ARG A 83 -10.08 6.61 -10.93
N LEU A 84 -11.37 6.32 -10.91
CA LEU A 84 -11.95 5.30 -10.03
C LEU A 84 -12.74 4.27 -10.83
N TRP A 85 -12.64 3.00 -10.45
CA TRP A 85 -13.55 1.96 -10.92
C TRP A 85 -14.88 2.11 -10.20
N LEU A 86 -15.92 2.55 -10.90
CA LEU A 86 -17.25 2.77 -10.33
C LEU A 86 -18.19 1.69 -10.79
N VAL A 87 -18.82 1.02 -9.83
CA VAL A 87 -19.84 -0.01 -10.05
C VAL A 87 -21.23 0.63 -9.93
N PRO A 88 -22.14 0.41 -10.89
CA PRO A 88 -23.53 0.83 -10.75
C PRO A 88 -24.18 0.21 -9.51
N HIS A 89 -25.01 0.98 -8.80
CA HIS A 89 -25.68 0.45 -7.61
C HIS A 89 -26.52 -0.79 -7.93
N GLY A 90 -26.25 -1.90 -7.23
CA GLY A 90 -26.90 -3.19 -7.45
C GLY A 90 -26.28 -4.06 -8.54
N GLY A 91 -25.23 -3.58 -9.24
CA GLY A 91 -24.40 -4.38 -10.14
C GLY A 91 -23.33 -5.17 -9.39
N GLY A 92 -22.70 -6.13 -10.09
CA GLY A 92 -21.50 -6.82 -9.61
C GLY A 92 -20.22 -6.04 -9.93
N ALA A 93 -19.11 -6.41 -9.29
CA ALA A 93 -17.83 -5.72 -9.48
C ALA A 93 -17.34 -5.67 -10.95
N ASN A 94 -17.77 -6.64 -11.74
CA ASN A 94 -17.50 -6.74 -13.17
C ASN A 94 -18.27 -5.67 -13.98
N ASP A 95 -19.40 -5.18 -13.49
CA ASP A 95 -20.28 -4.22 -14.19
C ASP A 95 -19.77 -2.77 -14.11
N GLY A 96 -18.58 -2.55 -13.56
CA GLY A 96 -18.02 -1.22 -13.37
C GLY A 96 -17.31 -0.64 -14.60
N ALA A 97 -16.92 0.62 -14.50
CA ALA A 97 -16.08 1.29 -15.47
C ALA A 97 -15.13 2.28 -14.78
N TYR A 98 -13.97 2.53 -15.38
CA TYR A 98 -13.11 3.63 -14.93
C TYR A 98 -13.72 4.98 -15.31
N VAL A 99 -13.86 5.85 -14.32
CA VAL A 99 -14.27 7.25 -14.48
C VAL A 99 -13.11 8.16 -14.11
N ASP A 100 -12.77 9.08 -15.00
CA ASP A 100 -11.71 10.07 -14.84
C ASP A 100 -12.11 11.17 -13.83
N TYR A 101 -11.14 11.53 -12.98
CA TYR A 101 -11.26 12.58 -11.99
C TYR A 101 -10.33 13.76 -12.33
N PRO A 102 -10.61 14.97 -11.83
CA PRO A 102 -9.78 16.16 -12.04
C PRO A 102 -8.44 16.08 -11.28
N PHE A 103 -7.58 15.15 -11.69
CA PHE A 103 -6.33 14.79 -11.01
C PHE A 103 -5.45 15.98 -10.65
N GLU A 104 -5.21 16.85 -11.64
CA GLU A 104 -4.36 18.02 -11.47
C GLU A 104 -4.88 18.99 -10.40
N ASP A 105 -6.18 19.23 -10.37
CA ASP A 105 -6.79 20.10 -9.36
C ASP A 105 -6.71 19.45 -7.99
N LEU A 106 -7.04 18.15 -7.90
CA LEU A 106 -7.07 17.41 -6.63
C LEU A 106 -5.68 17.30 -5.99
N ARG A 107 -4.63 16.95 -6.76
CA ARG A 107 -3.26 16.88 -6.23
C ARG A 107 -2.72 18.24 -5.78
N ARG A 108 -3.00 19.30 -6.54
CA ARG A 108 -2.59 20.67 -6.17
C ARG A 108 -3.33 21.17 -4.94
N LEU A 109 -4.59 20.78 -4.75
CA LEU A 109 -5.35 21.08 -3.54
C LEU A 109 -4.79 20.34 -2.31
N ILE A 110 -4.35 19.08 -2.46
CA ILE A 110 -3.63 18.36 -1.41
C ILE A 110 -2.37 19.13 -1.02
N ALA A 111 -1.51 19.46 -1.99
CA ALA A 111 -0.29 20.21 -1.74
C ALA A 111 -0.55 21.57 -1.08
N LEU A 112 -1.57 22.30 -1.53
CA LEU A 112 -1.98 23.58 -0.95
C LEU A 112 -2.41 23.44 0.51
N GLU A 113 -3.31 22.51 0.83
CA GLU A 113 -3.81 22.34 2.20
C GLU A 113 -2.73 21.72 3.10
N SER A 114 -1.90 20.80 2.60
CA SER A 114 -0.68 20.31 3.28
C SER A 114 0.25 21.45 3.69
N HIS A 115 0.59 22.35 2.75
CA HIS A 115 1.42 23.51 3.00
C HIS A 115 0.81 24.46 4.04
N ARG A 116 -0.49 24.78 3.91
CA ARG A 116 -1.20 25.67 4.85
C ARG A 116 -1.21 25.15 6.28
N HIS A 117 -1.25 23.83 6.47
CA HIS A 117 -1.27 23.20 7.79
C HIS A 117 0.12 22.76 8.26
N ARG A 118 1.17 22.97 7.46
CA ARG A 118 2.55 22.52 7.74
C ARG A 118 2.60 21.01 8.04
N ALA A 119 1.87 20.24 7.26
CA ALA A 119 1.66 18.82 7.46
C ALA A 119 2.08 18.02 6.21
N ILE A 120 2.67 16.84 6.39
CA ILE A 120 3.13 15.99 5.27
C ILE A 120 1.95 15.30 4.57
N ALA A 121 2.01 15.15 3.25
CA ALA A 121 1.06 14.36 2.48
C ALA A 121 1.75 13.08 1.99
N ILE A 122 1.09 11.94 2.20
CA ILE A 122 1.56 10.63 1.72
C ILE A 122 0.45 10.04 0.85
N GLY A 123 0.71 9.79 -0.41
CA GLY A 123 -0.19 9.07 -1.30
C GLY A 123 0.11 7.58 -1.28
N GLU A 124 -0.89 6.75 -1.01
CA GLU A 124 -0.77 5.32 -1.24
C GLU A 124 -0.82 5.04 -2.75
N ASP A 125 0.37 4.77 -3.32
CA ASP A 125 0.62 4.45 -4.71
C ASP A 125 1.01 2.97 -4.88
N LEU A 126 0.27 2.04 -4.27
CA LEU A 126 0.50 0.60 -4.41
C LEU A 126 -0.38 0.00 -5.53
N GLY A 127 0.04 -1.18 -6.00
CA GLY A 127 -0.64 -1.90 -7.08
C GLY A 127 -0.22 -1.43 -8.47
N THR A 128 -1.14 -1.48 -9.43
CA THR A 128 -0.86 -1.19 -10.84
C THR A 128 -0.95 0.31 -11.10
N ILE A 129 0.18 0.99 -10.88
CA ILE A 129 0.31 2.43 -11.04
C ILE A 129 0.89 2.78 -12.43
N PRO A 130 0.38 3.82 -13.11
CA PRO A 130 0.96 4.28 -14.37
C PRO A 130 2.42 4.73 -14.26
N GLU A 131 3.20 4.52 -15.31
CA GLU A 131 4.57 5.05 -15.41
C GLU A 131 4.61 6.58 -15.18
N GLY A 132 5.60 7.06 -14.43
CA GLY A 132 5.77 8.48 -14.10
C GLY A 132 4.77 9.05 -13.08
N PHE A 133 3.85 8.22 -12.55
CA PHE A 133 2.88 8.69 -11.55
C PHE A 133 3.56 9.10 -10.24
N GLY A 134 4.55 8.31 -9.76
CA GLY A 134 5.34 8.64 -8.58
C GLY A 134 6.07 9.99 -8.73
N ASP A 135 6.73 10.22 -9.86
CA ASP A 135 7.41 11.49 -10.16
C ASP A 135 6.43 12.67 -10.16
N THR A 136 5.21 12.44 -10.65
CA THR A 136 4.16 13.46 -10.67
C THR A 136 3.71 13.84 -9.26
N LEU A 137 3.56 12.86 -8.35
CA LEU A 137 3.23 13.12 -6.95
C LEU A 137 4.37 13.85 -6.24
N ALA A 138 5.60 13.39 -6.48
CA ALA A 138 6.77 13.95 -5.84
C ALA A 138 7.06 15.40 -6.28
N ALA A 139 6.74 15.76 -7.52
CA ALA A 139 6.80 17.15 -8.00
C ALA A 139 5.92 18.12 -7.18
N ASP A 140 4.86 17.62 -6.55
CA ASP A 140 4.00 18.39 -5.63
C ASP A 140 4.39 18.22 -4.15
N GLY A 141 5.45 17.48 -3.85
CA GLY A 141 5.88 17.16 -2.49
C GLY A 141 5.01 16.12 -1.79
N ILE A 142 4.26 15.31 -2.53
CA ILE A 142 3.47 14.20 -1.99
C ILE A 142 4.34 12.94 -2.01
N LEU A 143 4.59 12.36 -0.84
CA LEU A 143 5.38 11.13 -0.74
C LEU A 143 4.58 9.92 -1.24
N GLY A 144 5.22 9.01 -1.97
CA GLY A 144 4.68 7.66 -2.19
C GLY A 144 4.84 6.74 -0.97
N ILE A 145 4.53 5.46 -1.15
CA ILE A 145 4.72 4.38 -0.18
C ILE A 145 5.56 3.27 -0.83
N ARG A 146 6.62 2.85 -0.13
CA ARG A 146 7.45 1.70 -0.50
C ARG A 146 7.34 0.65 0.60
N VAL A 147 6.81 -0.52 0.23
CA VAL A 147 6.57 -1.65 1.15
C VAL A 147 7.61 -2.72 0.85
N LEU A 148 8.33 -3.18 1.87
CA LEU A 148 9.45 -4.12 1.73
C LEU A 148 9.18 -5.31 0.81
N TRP A 149 7.98 -5.89 0.88
CA TRP A 149 7.60 -7.05 0.06
C TRP A 149 7.59 -6.76 -1.45
N PHE A 150 7.41 -5.50 -1.85
CA PHE A 150 7.24 -5.09 -3.24
C PHE A 150 8.49 -4.43 -3.84
N GLU A 151 9.47 -4.04 -3.01
CA GLU A 151 10.71 -3.41 -3.46
C GLU A 151 11.67 -4.43 -4.07
N ARG A 152 11.33 -4.90 -5.27
CA ARG A 152 12.03 -5.95 -5.99
C ARG A 152 11.82 -5.89 -7.49
N HIS A 153 12.76 -6.47 -8.22
CA HIS A 153 12.51 -6.97 -9.57
C HIS A 153 11.96 -8.40 -9.48
N TRP A 154 10.73 -8.56 -9.95
CA TRP A 154 10.09 -9.88 -10.01
C TRP A 154 10.86 -10.80 -10.98
N PRO A 155 10.94 -12.11 -10.68
CA PRO A 155 10.23 -12.77 -9.59
C PRO A 155 10.92 -12.71 -8.22
N ARG A 156 12.26 -12.60 -8.11
CA ARG A 156 12.97 -12.87 -6.83
C ARG A 156 14.18 -11.99 -6.53
N THR A 157 14.33 -10.81 -7.13
CA THR A 157 15.49 -9.94 -6.90
C THR A 157 15.08 -8.73 -6.08
N PHE A 158 15.24 -8.77 -4.76
CA PHE A 158 14.97 -7.61 -3.91
C PHE A 158 15.99 -6.48 -4.14
N LEU A 159 15.49 -5.25 -4.06
CA LEU A 159 16.32 -4.06 -4.15
C LEU A 159 17.14 -3.89 -2.87
N MET A 160 18.40 -3.46 -3.01
CA MET A 160 19.20 -3.03 -1.88
C MET A 160 18.56 -1.78 -1.25
N PRO A 161 18.71 -1.54 0.06
CA PRO A 161 18.06 -0.40 0.75
C PRO A 161 18.34 0.96 0.09
N TRP A 162 19.57 1.19 -0.37
CA TRP A 162 19.98 2.44 -1.02
C TRP A 162 19.40 2.64 -2.44
N GLN A 163 18.76 1.61 -3.02
CA GLN A 163 18.09 1.70 -4.32
C GLN A 163 16.62 2.13 -4.19
N TRP A 164 16.08 2.20 -2.97
CA TRP A 164 14.71 2.65 -2.74
C TRP A 164 14.57 4.15 -3.04
N SER A 165 13.35 4.59 -3.36
CA SER A 165 13.08 6.00 -3.63
C SER A 165 13.20 6.87 -2.37
N ASP A 166 13.79 8.05 -2.51
CA ASP A 166 13.81 9.12 -1.50
C ASP A 166 12.58 10.04 -1.58
N GLN A 167 11.64 9.76 -2.49
CA GLN A 167 10.38 10.49 -2.66
C GLN A 167 9.18 9.70 -2.13
N ALA A 168 9.43 8.74 -1.24
CA ALA A 168 8.42 7.90 -0.63
C ALA A 168 8.75 7.58 0.82
N MET A 169 7.74 7.24 1.62
CA MET A 169 7.98 6.61 2.92
C MET A 169 8.35 5.14 2.74
N ALA A 170 9.22 4.61 3.61
CA ALA A 170 9.53 3.19 3.69
C ALA A 170 8.75 2.52 4.82
N THR A 171 8.15 1.35 4.58
CA THR A 171 7.50 0.53 5.60
C THR A 171 7.79 -0.95 5.39
N THR A 172 7.79 -1.74 6.46
CA THR A 172 7.95 -3.20 6.38
C THR A 172 6.73 -3.84 5.75
N THR A 173 5.54 -3.45 6.21
CA THR A 173 4.25 -3.96 5.74
C THR A 173 3.16 -2.90 5.89
N THR A 174 1.91 -3.26 5.60
CA THR A 174 0.72 -2.43 5.83
C THR A 174 -0.30 -3.22 6.65
N HIS A 175 -1.41 -2.58 7.02
CA HIS A 175 -2.50 -3.27 7.74
C HIS A 175 -3.20 -4.34 6.89
N ASP A 176 -3.09 -4.26 5.56
CA ASP A 176 -3.67 -5.20 4.59
C ASP A 176 -2.76 -6.38 4.25
N LEU A 177 -1.52 -6.33 4.72
CA LEU A 177 -0.48 -7.31 4.40
C LEU A 177 -0.08 -8.07 5.67
N PRO A 178 0.50 -9.27 5.54
CA PRO A 178 1.03 -9.98 6.70
C PRO A 178 2.06 -9.14 7.46
N THR A 179 2.11 -9.30 8.78
CA THR A 179 3.22 -8.81 9.61
C THR A 179 4.54 -9.45 9.14
N ALA A 180 5.70 -8.88 9.45
CA ALA A 180 6.99 -9.47 9.08
C ALA A 180 7.12 -10.91 9.63
N ALA A 181 6.75 -11.13 10.89
CA ALA A 181 6.76 -12.47 11.48
C ALA A 181 5.70 -13.39 10.86
N GLY A 182 4.52 -12.88 10.52
CA GLY A 182 3.47 -13.62 9.83
C GLY A 182 3.85 -14.00 8.40
N TRP A 183 4.49 -13.08 7.67
CA TRP A 183 4.98 -13.28 6.31
C TRP A 183 6.06 -14.34 6.31
N TRP A 184 7.02 -14.26 7.24
CA TRP A 184 8.02 -15.31 7.46
C TRP A 184 7.29 -16.65 7.63
N ARG A 185 6.42 -16.78 8.64
CA ARG A 185 5.72 -18.04 8.94
C ARG A 185 4.73 -18.52 7.86
N GLY A 186 4.44 -17.73 6.82
CA GLY A 186 3.40 -18.02 5.84
C GLY A 186 1.99 -18.01 6.45
N GLN A 187 1.76 -17.20 7.49
CA GLN A 187 0.49 -17.19 8.21
C GLN A 187 -0.66 -16.65 7.37
N ASP A 188 -0.40 -15.68 6.49
CA ASP A 188 -1.36 -15.20 5.50
C ASP A 188 -1.79 -16.30 4.53
N ILE A 189 -0.85 -17.12 4.07
CA ILE A 189 -1.13 -18.28 3.21
C ILE A 189 -2.03 -19.27 3.97
N ARG A 190 -1.71 -19.57 5.23
CA ARG A 190 -2.56 -20.42 6.09
C ARG A 190 -3.97 -19.87 6.27
N HIS A 191 -4.11 -18.55 6.44
CA HIS A 191 -5.42 -17.92 6.53
C HIS A 191 -6.19 -18.08 5.22
N ARG A 192 -5.56 -17.76 4.07
CA ARG A 192 -6.19 -17.89 2.75
C ARG A 192 -6.56 -19.34 2.42
N GLU A 193 -5.69 -20.30 2.72
CA GLU A 193 -5.96 -21.73 2.56
C GLU A 193 -7.20 -22.16 3.35
N ARG A 194 -7.29 -21.78 4.64
CA ARG A 194 -8.46 -22.12 5.48
C ARG A 194 -9.77 -21.50 4.98
N LEU A 195 -9.69 -20.37 4.29
CA LEU A 195 -10.85 -19.66 3.74
C LEU A 195 -11.14 -20.06 2.27
N GLY A 196 -10.37 -20.97 1.68
CA GLY A 196 -10.51 -21.33 0.26
C GLY A 196 -10.12 -20.20 -0.70
N LEU A 197 -9.32 -19.24 -0.24
CA LEU A 197 -8.81 -18.09 -1.01
C LEU A 197 -7.41 -18.34 -1.61
N SER A 198 -6.89 -19.56 -1.48
CA SER A 198 -5.62 -19.99 -2.05
C SER A 198 -5.89 -21.09 -3.07
N GLU A 199 -5.46 -20.88 -4.32
CA GLU A 199 -5.64 -21.85 -5.41
C GLU A 199 -4.65 -23.02 -5.31
N ASP A 200 -3.41 -22.73 -4.89
CA ASP A 200 -2.34 -23.73 -4.70
C ASP A 200 -1.45 -23.34 -3.50
N PRO A 201 -1.88 -23.69 -2.26
CA PRO A 201 -1.13 -23.37 -1.04
C PRO A 201 0.30 -23.93 -1.05
N VAL A 202 0.51 -25.12 -1.63
CA VAL A 202 1.82 -25.78 -1.68
C VAL A 202 2.80 -24.95 -2.49
N LYS A 203 2.38 -24.48 -3.66
CA LYS A 203 3.17 -23.57 -4.48
C LYS A 203 3.40 -22.23 -3.78
N GLU A 204 2.38 -21.64 -3.16
CA GLU A 204 2.50 -20.37 -2.44
C GLU A 204 3.52 -20.45 -1.29
N TYR A 205 3.50 -21.53 -0.50
CA TYR A 205 4.52 -21.75 0.54
C TYR A 205 5.92 -21.95 -0.04
N ALA A 206 6.06 -22.70 -1.13
CA ALA A 206 7.35 -22.88 -1.79
C ALA A 206 7.92 -21.55 -2.32
N GLU A 207 7.07 -20.72 -2.93
CA GLU A 207 7.42 -19.37 -3.38
C GLU A 207 7.79 -18.44 -2.22
N ARG A 208 7.00 -18.46 -1.14
CA ARG A 208 7.32 -17.70 0.09
C ARG A 208 8.68 -18.07 0.66
N ARG A 209 9.01 -19.36 0.69
CA ARG A 209 10.31 -19.84 1.18
C ARG A 209 11.46 -19.38 0.30
N ALA A 210 11.29 -19.41 -1.02
CA ALA A 210 12.29 -18.88 -1.94
C ALA A 210 12.46 -17.36 -1.79
N ASP A 211 11.37 -16.62 -1.61
CA ASP A 211 11.40 -15.18 -1.36
C ASP A 211 12.08 -14.83 -0.04
N ALA A 212 11.80 -15.59 1.02
CA ALA A 212 12.40 -15.41 2.33
C ALA A 212 13.93 -15.55 2.28
N VAL A 213 14.44 -16.56 1.56
CA VAL A 213 15.89 -16.75 1.34
C VAL A 213 16.47 -15.59 0.54
N ALA A 214 15.85 -15.20 -0.58
CA ALA A 214 16.35 -14.11 -1.43
C ALA A 214 16.38 -12.76 -0.70
N LEU A 215 15.37 -12.49 0.13
CA LEU A 215 15.33 -11.29 0.96
C LEU A 215 16.44 -11.29 2.00
N TRP A 216 16.63 -12.43 2.69
CA TRP A 216 17.68 -12.57 3.70
C TRP A 216 19.09 -12.40 3.09
N GLU A 217 19.37 -13.03 1.95
CA GLU A 217 20.62 -12.83 1.22
C GLU A 217 20.84 -11.36 0.82
N THR A 218 19.77 -10.64 0.50
CA THR A 218 19.83 -9.21 0.19
C THR A 218 20.15 -8.39 1.44
N MET A 219 19.56 -8.74 2.59
CA MET A 219 19.88 -8.12 3.89
C MET A 219 21.31 -8.42 4.34
N ASP A 220 21.82 -9.62 4.09
CA ASP A 220 23.20 -10.03 4.39
C ASP A 220 24.21 -9.25 3.54
N ARG A 221 23.99 -9.16 2.22
CA ARG A 221 24.81 -8.30 1.33
C ARG A 221 24.75 -6.81 1.69
N ALA A 222 23.67 -6.37 2.33
CA ALA A 222 23.51 -5.00 2.79
C ALA A 222 24.07 -4.78 4.22
N GLU A 223 24.73 -5.79 4.79
CA GLU A 223 25.29 -5.78 6.15
C GLU A 223 24.25 -5.49 7.25
N ILE A 224 22.99 -5.85 6.99
CA ILE A 224 21.85 -5.71 7.92
C ILE A 224 21.63 -7.01 8.69
N ALA A 225 21.72 -8.14 7.99
CA ALA A 225 21.68 -9.48 8.56
C ALA A 225 23.06 -10.13 8.46
N ALA A 226 23.26 -11.24 9.16
CA ALA A 226 24.50 -12.01 9.07
C ALA A 226 24.20 -13.50 9.17
N GLY A 227 24.84 -14.29 8.29
CA GLY A 227 24.79 -15.74 8.32
C GLY A 227 23.54 -16.33 7.67
N ALA A 228 23.31 -17.61 7.90
CA ALA A 228 22.17 -18.31 7.31
C ALA A 228 20.83 -17.71 7.79
N PRO A 229 19.77 -17.77 6.96
CA PRO A 229 18.42 -17.43 7.40
C PRO A 229 18.06 -18.16 8.71
N PRO A 230 17.39 -17.51 9.68
CA PRO A 230 17.02 -18.13 10.95
C PRO A 230 16.26 -19.43 10.70
N GLU A 231 16.75 -20.53 11.27
CA GLU A 231 16.08 -21.83 11.18
C GLU A 231 14.78 -21.83 12.00
N ASP A 232 14.75 -21.04 13.08
CA ASP A 232 13.54 -20.81 13.87
C ASP A 232 12.60 -19.84 13.15
N TRP A 233 11.43 -20.36 12.81
CA TRP A 233 10.35 -19.55 12.23
C TRP A 233 9.63 -18.73 13.29
N ASP A 234 10.29 -18.35 14.38
CA ASP A 234 9.65 -17.49 15.36
C ASP A 234 9.43 -16.06 14.82
N GLY A 235 10.18 -15.66 13.79
CA GLY A 235 10.01 -14.43 13.01
C GLY A 235 10.53 -13.17 13.69
N HIS A 236 11.03 -13.24 14.94
CA HIS A 236 11.52 -12.05 15.65
C HIS A 236 12.85 -11.52 15.09
N PRO A 237 13.88 -12.35 14.82
CA PRO A 237 15.10 -11.88 14.17
C PRO A 237 14.83 -11.29 12.78
N PHE A 238 13.87 -11.87 12.05
CA PHE A 238 13.47 -11.40 10.74
C PHE A 238 12.75 -10.04 10.80
N ALA A 239 11.80 -9.85 11.73
CA ALA A 239 11.14 -8.56 11.93
C ALA A 239 12.13 -7.44 12.26
N ARG A 240 13.12 -7.72 13.11
CA ARG A 240 14.22 -6.80 13.40
C ARG A 240 15.06 -6.47 12.17
N ALA A 241 15.40 -7.46 11.35
CA ALA A 241 16.12 -7.24 10.09
C ALA A 241 15.29 -6.38 9.13
N CYS A 242 13.98 -6.62 9.01
CA CYS A 242 13.07 -5.79 8.21
C CYS A 242 13.06 -4.32 8.69
N ALA A 243 13.01 -4.09 10.01
CA ALA A 243 13.09 -2.75 10.59
C ALA A 243 14.43 -2.05 10.27
N ALA A 244 15.55 -2.76 10.37
CA ALA A 244 16.86 -2.24 9.97
C ALA A 244 16.96 -1.95 8.47
N THR A 245 16.35 -2.78 7.62
CA THR A 245 16.29 -2.57 6.17
C THR A 245 15.60 -1.25 5.83
N ILE A 246 14.39 -1.02 6.34
CA ILE A 246 13.68 0.24 6.06
C ILE A 246 14.40 1.46 6.64
N ALA A 247 15.14 1.27 7.75
CA ALA A 247 15.95 2.32 8.35
C ALA A 247 17.12 2.76 7.46
N ALA A 248 17.73 1.81 6.73
CA ALA A 248 18.87 2.02 5.86
C ALA A 248 18.51 2.62 4.48
N THR A 249 17.21 2.82 4.20
CA THR A 249 16.75 3.41 2.94
C THR A 249 16.96 4.94 2.90
N PRO A 250 17.02 5.55 1.70
CA PRO A 250 17.07 6.99 1.56
C PRO A 250 15.68 7.65 1.76
N ALA A 251 14.64 6.89 2.07
CA ALA A 251 13.31 7.43 2.37
C ALA A 251 13.37 8.50 3.49
N PRO A 252 12.73 9.66 3.33
CA PRO A 252 12.71 10.71 4.36
C PRO A 252 11.94 10.28 5.61
N LEU A 253 11.00 9.33 5.46
CA LEU A 253 10.19 8.78 6.55
C LEU A 253 10.25 7.25 6.54
N ALA A 254 10.45 6.65 7.70
CA ALA A 254 10.29 5.21 7.93
C ALA A 254 9.11 5.01 8.88
N LEU A 255 8.13 4.20 8.47
CA LEU A 255 6.96 3.83 9.26
C LEU A 255 7.04 2.35 9.57
N LEU A 256 7.02 2.01 10.86
CA LEU A 256 7.09 0.63 11.32
C LEU A 256 5.78 0.27 12.03
N PRO A 257 4.99 -0.67 11.52
CA PRO A 257 3.77 -1.15 12.18
C PRO A 257 4.06 -1.67 13.58
N LEU A 258 3.15 -1.41 14.52
CA LEU A 258 3.35 -1.78 15.91
C LEU A 258 3.33 -3.30 16.10
N GLU A 259 2.61 -4.03 15.25
CA GLU A 259 2.66 -5.48 15.17
C GLU A 259 4.07 -6.00 14.88
N ASP A 260 4.83 -5.33 14.00
CA ASP A 260 6.21 -5.71 13.67
C ASP A 260 7.19 -5.32 14.78
N VAL A 261 6.97 -4.16 15.43
CA VAL A 261 7.72 -3.79 16.66
C VAL A 261 7.62 -4.91 17.69
N LEU A 262 6.41 -5.43 17.89
CA LEU A 262 6.10 -6.48 18.86
C LEU A 262 6.41 -7.90 18.37
N GLY A 263 6.75 -8.07 17.10
CA GLY A 263 6.93 -9.37 16.46
C GLY A 263 5.67 -10.25 16.48
N LEU A 264 4.50 -9.64 16.37
CA LEU A 264 3.23 -10.37 16.29
C LEU A 264 3.10 -11.08 14.94
N VAL A 265 2.50 -12.27 14.97
CA VAL A 265 2.33 -13.14 13.79
C VAL A 265 1.04 -12.85 13.03
N GLU A 266 0.02 -12.41 13.74
CA GLU A 266 -1.33 -12.25 13.19
C GLU A 266 -1.52 -10.86 12.58
N GLN A 267 -2.00 -10.79 11.33
CA GLN A 267 -2.32 -9.54 10.65
C GLN A 267 -3.68 -8.97 11.11
N PRO A 268 -3.84 -7.64 11.13
CA PRO A 268 -5.06 -6.99 11.60
C PRO A 268 -6.21 -7.07 10.58
N ASN A 269 -5.90 -7.07 9.28
CA ASN A 269 -6.86 -7.21 8.19
C ASN A 269 -6.36 -8.23 7.17
N LEU A 270 -7.27 -9.02 6.59
CA LEU A 270 -7.03 -9.88 5.44
C LEU A 270 -7.96 -9.42 4.31
N PRO A 271 -7.42 -8.81 3.24
CA PRO A 271 -8.22 -8.36 2.11
C PRO A 271 -8.96 -9.50 1.40
N GLY A 272 -10.14 -9.20 0.86
CA GLY A 272 -10.97 -10.15 0.10
C GLY A 272 -12.26 -10.53 0.84
N PRO A 273 -13.08 -11.42 0.24
CA PRO A 273 -14.32 -11.89 0.84
C PRO A 273 -14.00 -12.86 1.98
N THR A 274 -13.77 -12.31 3.18
CA THR A 274 -13.36 -13.10 4.35
C THR A 274 -14.52 -13.38 5.32
N ASP A 275 -15.77 -13.37 4.84
CA ASP A 275 -17.03 -13.54 5.56
C ASP A 275 -16.88 -14.26 6.93
N ASP A 276 -16.73 -13.47 8.00
CA ASP A 276 -16.45 -13.85 9.41
C ASP A 276 -15.29 -14.83 9.70
N GLY A 277 -14.60 -15.34 8.68
CA GLY A 277 -13.53 -16.33 8.81
C GLY A 277 -12.17 -15.77 9.22
N HIS A 278 -11.97 -14.45 9.10
CA HIS A 278 -10.82 -13.74 9.68
C HIS A 278 -11.33 -12.55 10.52
N PRO A 279 -10.79 -12.31 11.74
CA PRO A 279 -11.25 -11.25 12.63
C PRO A 279 -10.71 -9.86 12.21
N ASN A 280 -11.04 -9.43 10.98
CA ASN A 280 -10.65 -8.13 10.44
C ASN A 280 -11.02 -7.00 11.39
N TRP A 281 -10.07 -6.13 11.70
CA TRP A 281 -10.25 -4.95 12.56
C TRP A 281 -10.67 -5.24 14.01
N ARG A 282 -10.61 -6.51 14.44
CA ARG A 282 -11.04 -6.95 15.78
C ARG A 282 -9.86 -7.37 16.67
N ARG A 283 -8.65 -7.45 16.13
CA ARG A 283 -7.46 -7.87 16.88
C ARG A 283 -6.95 -6.76 17.78
N ARG A 284 -6.79 -7.07 19.06
CA ARG A 284 -6.17 -6.18 20.04
C ARG A 284 -4.68 -6.47 20.15
N LEU A 285 -3.93 -5.44 20.47
CA LEU A 285 -2.54 -5.57 20.86
C LEU A 285 -2.45 -6.21 22.27
N PRO A 286 -1.35 -6.91 22.61
CA PRO A 286 -1.27 -7.74 23.80
C PRO A 286 -1.10 -6.96 25.12
N ALA A 287 -0.87 -5.65 25.07
CA ALA A 287 -0.58 -4.81 26.23
C ALA A 287 -1.18 -3.41 26.09
N ASP A 288 -1.20 -2.65 27.19
CA ASP A 288 -1.62 -1.26 27.20
C ASP A 288 -0.58 -0.31 26.59
N ALA A 289 -1.01 0.91 26.25
CA ALA A 289 -0.14 1.90 25.61
C ALA A 289 1.08 2.29 26.45
N ALA A 290 1.02 2.18 27.78
CA ALA A 290 2.12 2.59 28.66
C ALA A 290 3.27 1.57 28.64
N GLY A 291 2.97 0.28 28.51
CA GLY A 291 3.95 -0.80 28.58
C GLY A 291 4.23 -1.52 27.26
N ILE A 292 3.44 -1.30 26.22
CA ILE A 292 3.50 -2.13 25.00
C ILE A 292 4.87 -2.18 24.32
N VAL A 293 5.61 -1.07 24.30
CA VAL A 293 6.95 -1.00 23.70
C VAL A 293 8.10 -1.32 24.68
N ALA A 294 7.80 -1.69 25.92
CA ALA A 294 8.83 -1.96 26.94
C ALA A 294 9.40 -3.39 26.88
N THR A 295 8.86 -4.26 26.03
CA THR A 295 9.32 -5.66 25.93
C THR A 295 10.72 -5.75 25.29
N PRO A 296 11.53 -6.76 25.62
CA PRO A 296 12.85 -6.95 25.00
C PRO A 296 12.79 -7.06 23.47
N ILE A 297 11.75 -7.69 22.93
CA ILE A 297 11.51 -7.81 21.48
C ILE A 297 11.24 -6.44 20.87
N ALA A 298 10.34 -5.65 21.47
CA ALA A 298 10.03 -4.30 21.02
C ALA A 298 11.27 -3.40 21.02
N GLN A 299 12.02 -3.40 22.11
CA GLN A 299 13.23 -2.57 22.22
C GLN A 299 14.29 -2.98 21.20
N ALA A 300 14.53 -4.28 21.00
CA ALA A 300 15.49 -4.75 20.00
C ALA A 300 15.11 -4.32 18.56
N THR A 301 13.82 -4.33 18.22
CA THR A 301 13.34 -3.88 16.90
C THR A 301 13.42 -2.35 16.75
N LEU A 302 13.05 -1.60 17.80
CA LEU A 302 13.15 -0.13 17.80
C LEU A 302 14.60 0.37 17.76
N ASP A 303 15.50 -0.31 18.46
CA ASP A 303 16.93 -0.02 18.43
C ASP A 303 17.50 -0.22 17.03
N ALA A 304 17.11 -1.30 16.34
CA ALA A 304 17.53 -1.56 14.96
C ALA A 304 17.07 -0.45 14.00
N LEU A 305 15.82 0.01 14.13
CA LEU A 305 15.30 1.14 13.37
C LEU A 305 16.08 2.43 13.68
N THR A 306 16.32 2.73 14.96
CA THR A 306 16.98 3.97 15.41
C THR A 306 18.44 4.03 14.96
N GLN A 307 19.18 2.94 15.12
CA GLN A 307 20.59 2.86 14.73
C GLN A 307 20.76 3.02 13.22
N GLY A 308 19.89 2.40 12.41
CA GLY A 308 19.93 2.54 10.95
C GLY A 308 19.68 3.98 10.50
N ARG A 309 18.70 4.67 11.10
CA ARG A 309 18.43 6.09 10.79
C ARG A 309 19.53 7.03 11.26
N GLY A 310 20.12 6.77 12.43
CA GLY A 310 21.20 7.59 13.01
C GLY A 310 22.47 7.61 12.17
N ARG A 311 22.80 6.50 11.50
CA ARG A 311 23.98 6.42 10.60
C ARG A 311 23.89 7.36 9.41
N ARG A 312 22.69 7.63 8.89
CA ARG A 312 22.49 8.55 7.76
C ARG A 312 22.65 10.02 8.13
N SER A 313 22.27 10.41 9.34
CA SER A 313 22.45 11.81 9.78
C SER A 313 23.92 12.20 9.95
N ALA A 314 24.83 11.22 9.98
CA ALA A 314 26.27 11.42 10.14
C ALA A 314 27.06 11.33 8.81
N SER A 315 26.42 10.97 7.71
CA SER A 315 26.99 10.86 6.35
C SER A 315 26.53 11.99 5.45
#